data_AF-A0A529HP37-F1
#
_entry.id   AF-A0A529HP37-F1
#
_cell.length_a   1.000
_cell.length_b   1.000
_cell.length_c   1.000
_cell.angle_alpha   90.00
_cell.angle_beta   90.00
_cell.angle_gamma   90.00
#
_symmetry.space_group_name_H-M   'P 1'
#
loop_
_entity.id
_entity.type
_entity.pdbx_description
1 polymer ?
#
loop_
_entity_poly.entity_id
_entity_poly.type
_entity_poly.pdbx_seq_one_letter_code
_entity_poly.pdbx_strand_id
1 'polypeptide(L)'
;VRVPSICQAPQYVAEELLRSEGFTEVHYLQREGTADIAPALASGEADLSAHFAAPLLLRLEAGDPIVILAGLHVGCFELFGTDRIQSIRDLKGKTVAVPALDSSRYVFLATMTAYVGLDLHKDIH
;
A
#
# COMPACT_ATOMS: atom_id res chain seq x y z
N VAL A 1 3.38 -10.45 -6.47
CA VAL A 1 3.54 -10.92 -5.06
C VAL A 1 2.18 -11.31 -4.49
N ARG A 2 2.05 -12.41 -3.72
CA ARG A 2 0.79 -12.85 -3.09
C ARG A 2 0.81 -12.61 -1.59
N VAL A 3 -0.12 -11.79 -1.14
CA VAL A 3 -0.40 -11.42 0.26
C VAL A 3 -1.87 -11.71 0.60
N PRO A 4 -2.21 -11.93 1.88
CA PRO A 4 -3.59 -12.16 2.32
C PRO A 4 -4.41 -10.86 2.32
N SER A 5 -4.67 -10.30 1.14
CA SER A 5 -5.48 -9.10 0.94
C SER A 5 -6.42 -9.25 -0.24
N ILE A 6 -7.71 -8.94 -0.04
CA ILE A 6 -8.74 -9.09 -1.07
C ILE A 6 -8.58 -8.10 -2.22
N CYS A 7 -8.01 -6.92 -1.99
CA CYS A 7 -7.78 -5.94 -3.06
C CYS A 7 -6.73 -6.41 -4.08
N GLN A 8 -5.95 -7.43 -3.72
CA GLN A 8 -4.98 -8.08 -4.58
C GLN A 8 -5.58 -9.28 -5.35
N ALA A 9 -6.86 -9.61 -5.15
CA ALA A 9 -7.49 -10.72 -5.87
C ALA A 9 -7.41 -10.60 -7.40
N PRO A 10 -7.56 -9.40 -8.03
CA PRO A 10 -7.48 -9.28 -9.49
C PRO A 10 -6.19 -9.82 -10.09
N GLN A 11 -5.02 -9.60 -9.45
CA GLN A 11 -3.77 -10.15 -9.95
C GLN A 11 -3.66 -11.67 -9.80
N TYR A 12 -4.36 -12.28 -8.83
CA TYR A 12 -4.31 -13.73 -8.62
C TYR A 12 -5.18 -14.49 -9.62
N VAL A 13 -6.30 -13.89 -10.03
CA VAL A 13 -7.20 -14.48 -11.04
C VAL A 13 -6.77 -14.15 -12.48
N ALA A 14 -5.78 -13.27 -12.64
CA ALA A 14 -5.26 -12.88 -13.94
C ALA A 14 -4.31 -13.90 -14.57
N GLU A 15 -3.98 -15.02 -13.91
CA GLU A 15 -3.01 -15.99 -14.46
C GLU A 15 -3.41 -16.51 -15.85
N GLU A 16 -4.67 -16.88 -16.04
CA GLU A 16 -5.16 -17.35 -17.35
C GLU A 16 -5.07 -16.24 -18.41
N LEU A 17 -5.33 -15.00 -18.02
CA LEU A 17 -5.20 -13.84 -18.91
C LEU A 17 -3.73 -13.58 -19.28
N LEU A 18 -2.81 -13.62 -18.30
CA LEU A 18 -1.38 -13.51 -18.56
C LEU A 18 -0.90 -14.60 -19.52
N ARG A 19 -1.33 -15.85 -19.31
CA ARG A 19 -1.01 -16.95 -20.22
C ARG A 19 -1.53 -16.72 -21.64
N SER A 20 -2.73 -16.15 -21.78
CA SER A 20 -3.29 -15.78 -23.10
C SER A 20 -2.52 -14.67 -23.81
N GLU A 21 -1.86 -13.78 -23.06
CA GLU A 21 -0.98 -12.71 -23.57
C GLU A 21 0.47 -13.17 -23.81
N GLY A 22 0.75 -14.47 -23.66
CA GLY A 22 2.04 -15.08 -24.00
C GLY A 22 3.01 -15.30 -22.84
N PHE A 23 2.61 -15.05 -21.59
CA PHE A 23 3.42 -15.42 -20.42
C PHE A 23 3.42 -16.94 -20.24
N THR A 24 4.59 -17.59 -20.28
CA THR A 24 4.71 -19.05 -20.17
C THR A 24 4.86 -19.53 -18.72
N GLU A 25 5.60 -18.77 -17.92
CA GLU A 25 5.86 -19.07 -16.50
C GLU A 25 5.30 -17.95 -15.63
N VAL A 26 4.36 -18.28 -14.74
CA VAL A 26 3.76 -17.35 -13.79
C VAL A 26 3.95 -17.92 -12.39
N HIS A 27 4.62 -17.17 -11.52
CA HIS A 27 4.90 -17.58 -10.14
C HIS A 27 4.42 -16.50 -9.16
N TYR A 28 3.86 -16.96 -8.04
CA TYR A 28 3.43 -16.08 -6.96
C TYR A 28 4.36 -16.22 -5.76
N LEU A 29 5.10 -15.17 -5.43
CA LEU A 29 5.86 -15.07 -4.19
C LEU A 29 4.92 -14.86 -3.01
N GLN A 30 4.83 -15.82 -2.11
CA GLN A 30 4.04 -15.67 -0.88
C GLN A 30 4.75 -14.70 0.08
N ARG A 31 3.98 -13.77 0.64
CA ARG A 31 4.43 -12.77 1.62
C ARG A 31 3.38 -12.56 2.70
N GLU A 32 3.83 -12.19 3.89
CA GLU A 32 2.98 -11.97 5.06
C GLU A 32 2.16 -10.69 4.92
N GLY A 33 2.72 -9.66 4.29
CA GLY A 33 2.06 -8.36 4.22
C GLY A 33 2.50 -7.50 3.05
N THR A 34 1.82 -6.37 2.92
CA THR A 34 2.06 -5.43 1.83
C THR A 34 3.40 -4.73 1.94
N ALA A 35 4.02 -4.66 3.13
CA ALA A 35 5.35 -4.09 3.32
C ALA A 35 6.43 -4.79 2.47
N ASP A 36 6.25 -6.07 2.17
CA ASP A 36 7.23 -6.86 1.42
C ASP A 36 7.13 -6.67 -0.11
N ILE A 37 6.07 -6.02 -0.60
CA ILE A 37 5.83 -5.91 -2.05
C ILE A 37 6.86 -5.00 -2.71
N ALA A 38 7.09 -3.80 -2.15
CA ALA A 38 7.99 -2.84 -2.76
C ALA A 38 9.47 -3.29 -2.71
N PRO A 39 9.98 -3.87 -1.61
CA PRO A 39 11.30 -4.50 -1.59
C PRO A 39 11.47 -5.62 -2.61
N ALA A 40 10.46 -6.49 -2.80
CA ALA A 40 10.52 -7.57 -3.78
C ALA A 40 10.57 -7.06 -5.23
N LEU A 41 9.89 -5.95 -5.53
CA LEU A 41 9.99 -5.28 -6.84
C LEU A 41 11.37 -4.63 -7.03
N ALA A 42 11.86 -3.90 -6.02
CA ALA A 42 13.12 -3.18 -6.09
C ALA A 42 14.33 -4.10 -6.26
N SER A 43 14.31 -5.28 -5.64
CA SER A 43 15.38 -6.28 -5.75
C SER A 43 15.33 -7.09 -7.05
N GLY A 44 14.23 -7.00 -7.81
CA GLY A 44 13.97 -7.85 -8.97
C GLY A 44 13.54 -9.28 -8.61
N GLU A 45 13.21 -9.56 -7.34
CA GLU A 45 12.67 -10.86 -6.96
C GLU A 45 11.26 -11.06 -7.55
N ALA A 46 10.46 -9.98 -7.62
CA ALA A 46 9.20 -9.93 -8.34
C ALA A 46 9.30 -9.00 -9.54
N ASP A 47 8.86 -9.46 -10.71
CA ASP A 47 8.84 -8.63 -11.92
C ASP A 47 7.66 -7.65 -11.94
N LEU A 48 6.50 -8.09 -11.44
CA LEU A 48 5.23 -7.36 -11.47
C LEU A 48 4.43 -7.59 -10.18
N SER A 49 3.79 -6.54 -9.67
CA SER A 49 2.83 -6.64 -8.58
C SER A 49 1.93 -5.41 -8.53
N ALA A 50 0.68 -5.60 -8.14
CA ALA A 50 -0.14 -4.47 -7.70
C ALA A 50 0.32 -4.01 -6.30
N HIS A 51 0.34 -2.70 -6.06
CA HIS A 51 0.69 -2.14 -4.75
C HIS A 51 0.02 -0.79 -4.51
N PHE A 52 0.03 -0.32 -3.26
CA PHE A 52 -0.47 1.01 -2.93
C PHE A 52 0.51 2.08 -3.43
N ALA A 53 -0.02 3.13 -4.06
CA ALA A 53 0.79 4.14 -4.74
C ALA A 53 1.77 4.85 -3.80
N ALA A 54 1.36 5.18 -2.57
CA ALA A 54 2.18 6.01 -1.69
C ALA A 54 3.50 5.33 -1.25
N PRO A 55 3.52 4.07 -0.79
CA PRO A 55 4.78 3.34 -0.58
C PRO A 55 5.66 3.25 -1.83
N LEU A 56 5.08 3.08 -3.03
CA LEU A 56 5.87 3.08 -4.26
C LEU A 56 6.55 4.43 -4.49
N LEU A 57 5.86 5.55 -4.26
CA LEU A 57 6.45 6.89 -4.36
C LEU A 57 7.65 7.06 -3.42
N LEU A 58 7.56 6.59 -2.18
CA LEU A 58 8.68 6.64 -1.23
C LEU A 58 9.89 5.82 -1.72
N ARG A 59 9.66 4.68 -2.38
CA ARG A 59 10.74 3.86 -2.95
C ARG A 59 11.36 4.52 -4.19
N LEU A 60 10.55 5.16 -5.03
CA LEU A 60 11.03 5.95 -6.17
C LEU A 60 11.91 7.12 -5.70
N GLU A 61 11.50 7.83 -4.64
CA GLU A 61 12.32 8.88 -4.03
C GLU A 61 13.63 8.34 -3.44
N ALA A 62 13.62 7.11 -2.92
CA ALA A 62 14.82 6.42 -2.45
C ALA A 62 15.74 5.92 -3.59
N GLY A 63 15.33 6.07 -4.85
CA GLY A 63 16.13 5.69 -6.02
C GLY A 63 15.95 4.24 -6.47
N ASP A 64 14.92 3.54 -5.98
CA ASP A 64 14.66 2.17 -6.40
C ASP A 64 14.22 2.10 -7.88
N PRO A 65 14.65 1.07 -8.63
CA PRO A 65 14.37 0.93 -10.06
C PRO A 65 12.97 0.37 -10.33
N ILE A 66 11.94 1.03 -9.82
CA ILE A 66 10.53 0.63 -9.99
C ILE A 66 9.87 1.51 -11.07
N VAL A 67 8.98 0.92 -11.88
CA VAL A 67 8.17 1.66 -12.86
C VAL A 67 6.68 1.48 -12.53
N ILE A 68 5.93 2.58 -12.45
CA ILE A 68 4.48 2.56 -12.29
C ILE A 68 3.84 2.54 -13.68
N LEU A 69 3.13 1.46 -14.01
CA LEU A 69 2.53 1.26 -15.33
C LEU A 69 1.13 1.89 -15.45
N ALA A 70 0.26 1.67 -14.46
CA ALA A 70 -1.13 2.13 -14.48
C ALA A 70 -1.75 2.13 -13.08
N GLY A 71 -2.89 2.81 -12.94
CA GLY A 71 -3.76 2.66 -11.76
C GLY A 71 -4.67 1.43 -11.87
N LEU A 72 -4.91 0.75 -10.75
CA LEU A 72 -5.76 -0.45 -10.70
C LEU A 72 -7.15 -0.17 -10.10
N HIS A 73 -7.20 0.39 -8.89
CA HIS A 73 -8.46 0.76 -8.22
C HIS A 73 -8.23 1.88 -7.19
N VAL A 74 -9.32 2.45 -6.67
CA VAL A 74 -9.33 3.42 -5.55
C VAL A 74 -10.02 2.83 -4.32
N GLY A 75 -10.00 3.54 -3.19
CA GLY A 75 -10.74 3.13 -1.98
C GLY A 75 -10.14 1.93 -1.22
N CYS A 76 -8.81 1.81 -1.18
CA CYS A 76 -8.14 0.64 -0.58
C CYS A 76 -8.22 0.56 0.95
N PHE A 77 -8.37 1.69 1.64
CA PHE A 77 -8.32 1.77 3.09
C PHE A 77 -9.46 2.63 3.63
N GLU A 78 -9.89 2.28 4.84
CA GLU A 78 -10.87 3.03 5.63
C GLU A 78 -10.26 3.28 7.02
N LEU A 79 -10.40 4.49 7.54
CA LEU A 79 -9.97 4.83 8.90
C LEU A 79 -11.17 4.82 9.82
N PHE A 80 -11.19 3.88 10.77
CA PHE A 80 -12.27 3.77 11.75
C PHE A 80 -11.98 4.63 12.98
N GLY A 81 -12.90 5.55 13.28
CA GLY A 81 -12.92 6.35 14.51
C GLY A 81 -14.00 5.87 15.48
N THR A 82 -13.89 6.29 16.74
CA THR A 82 -15.01 6.20 17.69
C THR A 82 -16.02 7.31 17.42
N ASP A 83 -17.15 7.31 18.13
CA ASP A 83 -18.13 8.40 18.15
C ASP A 83 -17.54 9.77 18.53
N ARG A 84 -16.36 9.81 19.15
CA ARG A 84 -15.63 11.03 19.51
C ARG A 84 -14.84 11.64 18.36
N ILE A 85 -14.70 10.95 17.23
CA ILE A 85 -13.93 11.39 16.06
C ILE A 85 -14.92 11.64 14.93
N GLN A 86 -15.22 12.91 14.67
CA GLN A 86 -16.17 13.35 13.64
C GLN A 86 -15.45 13.87 12.38
N SER A 87 -14.15 14.14 12.49
CA SER A 87 -13.29 14.56 11.39
C SER A 87 -11.84 14.14 11.62
N ILE A 88 -11.02 14.15 10.55
CA ILE A 88 -9.57 13.87 10.65
C ILE A 88 -8.85 14.87 11.58
N ARG A 89 -9.37 16.10 11.73
CA ARG A 89 -8.79 17.10 12.64
C ARG A 89 -8.93 16.70 14.11
N ASP A 90 -9.93 15.88 14.44
CA ASP A 90 -10.17 15.42 15.81
C ASP A 90 -9.13 14.38 16.27
N LEU A 91 -8.29 13.89 15.35
CA LEU A 91 -7.15 13.03 15.67
C LEU A 91 -6.05 13.76 16.43
N LYS A 92 -6.06 15.10 16.46
CA LYS A 92 -5.07 15.87 17.22
C LYS A 92 -5.11 15.52 18.71
N GLY A 93 -3.95 15.15 19.26
CA GLY A 93 -3.76 14.67 20.62
C GLY A 93 -4.38 13.29 20.87
N LYS A 94 -4.65 12.50 19.82
CA LYS A 94 -5.18 11.12 19.91
C LYS A 94 -4.14 10.11 19.44
N THR A 95 -4.40 8.85 19.75
CA THR A 95 -3.63 7.71 19.27
C THR A 95 -4.36 7.01 18.15
N VAL A 96 -3.62 6.63 17.11
CA VAL A 96 -4.13 5.88 15.97
C VAL A 96 -3.31 4.59 15.83
N ALA A 97 -3.99 3.45 15.89
CA ALA A 97 -3.34 2.16 15.71
C ALA A 97 -3.08 1.90 14.22
N VAL A 98 -1.86 1.48 13.90
CA VAL A 98 -1.44 1.03 12.57
C VAL A 98 -0.75 -0.34 12.72
N PRO A 99 -0.75 -1.20 11.69
CA PRO A 99 -0.11 -2.52 11.80
C PRO A 99 1.42 -2.45 11.92
N ALA A 100 2.04 -1.44 11.30
CA ALA A 100 3.48 -1.19 11.22
C ALA A 100 3.71 0.22 10.63
N LEU A 101 4.84 0.84 10.96
CA LEU A 101 5.19 2.22 10.55
C LEU A 101 5.64 2.32 9.08
N ASP A 102 6.06 1.22 8.47
CA ASP A 102 6.40 1.13 7.05
C ASP A 102 5.22 0.63 6.19
N SER A 103 4.05 0.40 6.80
CA SER A 103 2.89 -0.14 6.09
C SER A 103 2.20 0.91 5.22
N SER A 104 1.54 0.42 4.18
CA SER A 104 0.64 1.23 3.34
C SER A 104 -0.42 1.99 4.13
N ARG A 105 -0.90 1.42 5.26
CA ARG A 105 -1.88 2.05 6.15
C ARG A 105 -1.30 3.23 6.92
N TYR A 106 -0.05 3.14 7.36
CA TYR A 106 0.62 4.27 8.02
C TYR A 106 0.84 5.43 7.05
N VAL A 107 1.33 5.15 5.84
CA VAL A 107 1.53 6.20 4.82
C VAL A 107 0.20 6.83 4.43
N PHE A 108 -0.89 6.06 4.33
CA PHE A 108 -2.23 6.60 4.10
C PHE A 108 -2.72 7.51 5.24
N LEU A 109 -2.48 7.14 6.49
CA LEU A 109 -2.79 8.02 7.63
C LEU A 109 -1.98 9.33 7.58
N ALA A 110 -0.70 9.25 7.20
CA ALA A 110 0.16 10.43 7.05
C ALA A 110 -0.38 11.40 5.98
N THR A 111 -0.85 10.89 4.84
CA THR A 111 -1.42 11.76 3.79
C THR A 111 -2.74 12.41 4.22
N MET A 112 -3.61 11.67 4.94
CA MET A 112 -4.86 12.22 5.47
C MET A 112 -4.63 13.35 6.48
N THR A 113 -3.67 13.16 7.39
CA THR A 113 -3.35 14.12 8.46
C THR A 113 -2.66 15.36 7.90
N ALA A 114 -1.68 15.18 7.01
CA ALA A 114 -1.03 16.28 6.31
C ALA A 114 -2.03 17.14 5.51
N TYR A 115 -3.00 16.51 4.84
CA TYR A 115 -4.02 17.22 4.05
C TYR A 115 -4.85 18.20 4.89
N VAL A 116 -5.07 17.91 6.17
CA VAL A 116 -5.82 18.81 7.09
C VAL A 116 -4.92 19.73 7.92
N GLY A 117 -3.60 19.72 7.66
CA GLY A 117 -2.62 20.56 8.35
C GLY A 117 -2.14 20.00 9.70
N LEU A 118 -2.34 18.71 9.96
CA LEU A 118 -1.76 18.04 11.12
C LEU A 118 -0.41 17.41 10.76
N ASP A 119 0.53 17.47 11.69
CA ASP A 119 1.80 16.75 11.62
C ASP A 119 1.66 15.43 12.37
N LEU A 120 1.69 14.30 11.65
CA LEU A 120 1.54 12.96 12.23
C LEU A 120 2.54 12.67 13.36
N HIS A 121 3.74 13.28 13.33
CA HIS A 121 4.79 13.06 14.32
C HIS A 121 4.66 13.95 15.56
N LYS A 122 3.88 15.04 15.49
CA LYS A 122 3.73 16.01 16.58
C LYS A 122 2.34 16.05 17.17
N ASP A 123 1.33 15.89 16.32
CA ASP A 123 -0.07 16.06 16.69
C ASP A 123 -0.77 14.73 17.02
N ILE A 124 -0.15 13.57 16.80
CA ILE A 124 -0.72 12.23 17.06
C ILE A 124 0.26 11.42 17.92
N HIS A 125 -0.27 10.63 18.87
CA HIS A 125 0.51 9.93 19.92
C HIS A 125 0.51 8.42 19.77
#